data_AF-A0A8H3DUV0-F1
#
_entry.id   AF-A0A8H3DUV0-F1
#
_cell.length_a   1.000
_cell.length_b   1.000
_cell.length_c   1.000
_cell.angle_alpha   90.00
_cell.angle_beta   90.00
_cell.angle_gamma   90.00
#
_symmetry.space_group_name_H-M   'P 1'
#
loop_
_entity.id
_entity.type
_entity.pdbx_description
1 polymer ?
#
loop_
_entity_poly.entity_id
_entity_poly.type
_entity_poly.pdbx_seq_one_letter_code
_entity_poly.pdbx_strand_id
1 'polypeptide(L)' 'MVDGNPNHSQACGKTANVSWNGKTIKVGIVDRCYACGYNDIDLSPSAFQQFSGLGTGKLQGVSWKFN' A
#
# COMPACT_ATOMS: atom_id res chain seq x y z
N MET A 1 -9.45 1.66 -13.31
CA MET A 1 -9.92 0.29 -13.64
C MET A 1 -10.34 0.30 -15.08
N VAL A 2 -10.14 -0.80 -15.80
CA VAL A 2 -10.52 -0.87 -17.22
C VAL A 2 -12.05 -0.99 -17.36
N ASP A 3 -12.72 -1.61 -16.39
CA ASP A 3 -14.17 -1.70 -16.25
C ASP A 3 -14.59 -1.73 -14.76
N GLY A 4 -15.83 -2.14 -14.46
CA GLY A 4 -16.34 -2.29 -13.09
C GLY A 4 -15.89 -3.56 -12.35
N ASN A 5 -15.16 -4.46 -13.00
CA ASN A 5 -14.62 -5.66 -12.36
C ASN A 5 -13.28 -5.33 -11.68
N PRO A 6 -13.17 -5.39 -10.34
CA PRO A 6 -11.92 -5.06 -9.64
C PRO A 6 -10.74 -5.95 -10.03
N ASN A 7 -11.01 -7.17 -10.53
CA ASN A 7 -9.98 -8.10 -11.01
C ASN A 7 -9.32 -7.64 -12.33
N HIS A 8 -9.95 -6.71 -13.07
CA HIS A 8 -9.40 -6.10 -14.29
C HIS A 8 -8.69 -4.77 -14.02
N SER A 9 -8.33 -4.50 -12.76
CA SER A 9 -7.57 -3.31 -12.42
C SER A 9 -6.17 -3.35 -13.03
N GLN A 10 -5.75 -2.23 -13.64
CA GLN A 10 -4.37 -2.07 -14.17
C GLN A 10 -3.31 -2.10 -13.06
N ALA A 11 -3.71 -1.95 -11.80
CA ALA A 11 -2.83 -2.03 -10.65
C ALA A 11 -2.52 -3.48 -10.23
N CYS A 12 -3.35 -4.46 -10.59
CA CYS A 12 -3.11 -5.86 -10.24
C CYS A 12 -1.77 -6.36 -10.81
N GLY A 13 -0.98 -7.03 -9.98
CA GLY A 13 0.34 -7.54 -10.37
C GLY A 13 1.43 -6.46 -10.54
N LYS A 14 1.11 -5.18 -10.32
CA LYS A 14 2.08 -4.09 -10.26
C LYS A 14 2.72 -4.02 -8.87
N THR A 15 3.68 -3.11 -8.73
CA THR A 15 4.34 -2.85 -7.46
C THR A 15 4.33 -1.36 -7.15
N ALA A 16 4.52 -1.02 -5.89
CA ALA A 16 4.69 0.34 -5.41
C ALA A 16 5.91 0.43 -4.49
N ASN A 17 6.56 1.59 -4.49
CA ASN A 17 7.53 1.95 -3.47
C ASN A 17 6.82 2.74 -2.37
N VAL A 18 6.99 2.31 -1.13
CA VAL A 18 6.44 2.95 0.07
C VAL A 18 7.61 3.45 0.92
N SER A 19 7.55 4.70 1.35
CA SER A 19 8.61 5.37 2.08
C SER A 19 8.08 5.96 3.38
N TRP A 20 8.79 5.69 4.48
CA TRP A 20 8.50 6.25 5.79
C TRP A 20 9.78 6.31 6.63
N ASN A 21 9.98 7.44 7.33
CA ASN A 21 11.13 7.67 8.21
C ASN A 21 12.51 7.30 7.59
N GLY A 22 12.74 7.72 6.33
CA GLY A 22 13.98 7.46 5.61
C GLY A 22 14.15 6.04 5.05
N LYS A 23 13.29 5.08 5.40
CA LYS A 23 13.27 3.72 4.84
C LYS A 23 12.29 3.67 3.66
N THR A 24 12.65 2.92 2.62
CA THR A 24 11.77 2.61 1.49
C THR A 24 11.70 1.10 1.27
N ILE A 25 10.50 0.57 1.06
CA ILE A 25 10.28 -0.84 0.69
C ILE A 25 9.48 -0.91 -0.61
N LYS A 26 9.67 -2.00 -1.35
CA LYS A 26 8.86 -2.34 -2.51
C LYS A 26 7.78 -3.34 -2.12
N VAL A 27 6.52 -3.04 -2.43
CA VAL A 27 5.36 -3.92 -2.16
C VAL A 27 4.64 -4.29 -3.46
N GLY A 28 4.01 -5.46 -3.48
CA GLY A 28 3.09 -5.85 -4.55
C GLY A 28 1.69 -5.33 -4.29
N ILE A 29 0.97 -4.94 -5.35
CA ILE A 29 -0.45 -4.59 -5.26
C ILE A 29 -1.28 -5.84 -5.51
N VAL A 30 -1.95 -6.30 -4.46
CA VAL A 30 -2.68 -7.57 -4.43
C VAL A 30 -4.15 -7.41 -4.07
N ASP A 31 -4.56 -6.24 -3.56
CA ASP A 31 -5.93 -6.01 -3.11
C ASP A 31 -6.35 -4.53 -3.26
N ARG A 32 -7.65 -4.27 -3.14
CA ARG A 32 -8.26 -2.95 -3.10
C ARG A 32 -8.96 -2.72 -1.76
N CYS A 33 -8.51 -1.68 -1.05
CA CYS A 33 -9.19 -1.19 0.14
C CYS A 33 -10.30 -0.19 -0.22
N TYR A 34 -11.57 -0.60 -0.12
CA TYR A 34 -12.72 0.28 -0.43
C TYR A 34 -12.98 1.35 0.64
N ALA A 35 -12.57 1.10 1.88
CA ALA A 35 -12.79 2.00 3.00
C ALA A 35 -11.63 3.00 3.21
N CYS A 36 -10.52 2.82 2.50
CA CYS A 36 -9.35 3.69 2.64
C CYS A 36 -9.62 5.06 2.01
N GLY A 37 -9.07 6.10 2.65
CA GLY A 37 -9.01 7.44 2.04
C GLY A 37 -8.21 7.42 0.74
N TYR A 38 -8.37 8.47 -0.09
CA TYR A 38 -7.83 8.52 -1.45
C TYR A 38 -6.33 8.17 -1.58
N ASN A 39 -5.52 8.54 -0.57
CA ASN A 39 -4.07 8.24 -0.54
C ASN A 39 -3.66 7.29 0.59
N ASP A 40 -4.62 6.75 1.34
CA ASP A 40 -4.32 5.76 2.38
C ASP A 40 -4.02 4.41 1.71
N ILE A 41 -2.97 3.74 2.17
CA ILE A 41 -2.62 2.38 1.75
C ILE A 41 -2.70 1.44 2.94
N ASP A 42 -3.28 0.26 2.71
CA ASP A 42 -3.37 -0.79 3.72
C ASP A 42 -2.27 -1.82 3.47
N LEU A 43 -1.26 -1.83 4.34
CA LEU A 43 -0.11 -2.71 4.21
C LEU A 43 -0.41 -4.05 4.87
N SER A 44 0.07 -5.15 4.26
CA SER A 44 0.10 -6.43 4.97
C SER A 44 0.90 -6.28 6.29
N PRO A 45 0.58 -7.06 7.34
CA PRO A 45 1.32 -7.00 8.60
C PRO A 45 2.83 -7.14 8.42
N SER A 46 3.27 -8.02 7.52
CA SER A 46 4.69 -8.24 7.21
C SER A 46 5.36 -7.03 6.54
N ALA A 47 4.65 -6.31 5.67
CA ALA A 47 5.16 -5.08 5.07
C ALA A 47 5.17 -3.92 6.09
N PHE A 48 4.13 -3.80 6.92
CA PHE A 48 4.06 -2.78 7.97
C PHE A 48 5.18 -2.96 9.01
N GLN A 49 5.46 -4.21 9.42
CA GLN A 49 6.54 -4.54 10.35
C GLN A 49 7.94 -4.16 9.87
N GLN A 50 8.11 -3.87 8.57
CA GLN A 50 9.35 -3.30 8.06
C GLN A 50 9.56 -1.84 8.51
N PHE A 51 8.50 -1.12 8.89
CA PHE A 51 8.55 0.27 9.34
C PHE A 51 8.37 0.42 10.84
N SER A 52 7.40 -0.29 11.44
CA SER A 52 7.06 -0.16 12.86
C SER A 52 6.41 -1.42 13.41
N GLY A 53 6.40 -1.59 14.73
CA GLY A 53 5.66 -2.67 15.39
C GLY A 53 4.14 -2.50 15.18
N LEU A 54 3.41 -3.63 15.08
CA LEU A 54 1.98 -3.63 14.76
C LEU A 54 1.11 -2.83 15.75
N GLY A 55 1.54 -2.69 17.01
CA GLY A 55 0.85 -1.90 18.03
C GLY A 55 0.75 -0.40 17.71
N THR A 56 1.55 0.11 16.77
CA THR A 56 1.44 1.50 16.28
C THR A 56 0.15 1.74 15.49
N GLY A 57 -0.38 0.71 14.81
CA GLY A 57 -1.64 0.77 14.08
C GLY A 57 -1.57 1.56 12.76
N LYS A 58 -1.43 2.88 12.81
CA LYS A 58 -1.40 3.76 11.62
C LYS A 58 -0.18 4.68 11.64
N LEU A 59 0.57 4.67 10.55
CA LEU A 59 1.70 5.57 10.34
C LEU A 59 1.23 6.87 9.67
N GLN A 60 1.74 8.00 10.14
CA GLN A 60 1.50 9.32 9.55
C GLN A 60 2.71 9.76 8.74
N GLY A 61 2.49 10.54 7.68
CA GLY A 61 3.56 11.04 6.81
C GLY A 61 4.19 9.98 5.90
N VAL A 62 3.49 8.87 5.65
CA VAL A 62 3.90 7.86 4.64
C VAL A 62 3.74 8.46 3.25
N SER A 63 4.73 8.26 2.38
CA SER A 63 4.60 8.53 0.95
C SER A 63 4.73 7.23 0.16
N TRP A 64 4.05 7.15 -0.98
CA TRP A 64 4.13 5.99 -1.85
C TRP A 64 3.95 6.39 -3.31
N LYS A 65 4.45 5.55 -4.21
CA LYS A 65 4.29 5.70 -5.66
C LYS A 65 4.23 4.35 -6.36
N PHE A 66 3.37 4.23 -7.37
CA PHE A 66 3.42 3.11 -8.31
C PHE A 66 4.77 3.09 -9.04
N ASN A 67 5.23 1.89 -9.36
CA ASN A 67 6.39 1.65 -10.22
C ASN A 67 5.96 1.42 -11.67
#